data_AF-A0A816ZEL2-F1
#
_entry.id   AF-A0A816ZEL2-F1
#
_cell.length_a   1.000
_cell.length_b   1.000
_cell.length_c   1.000
_cell.angle_alpha   90.00
_cell.angle_beta   90.00
_cell.angle_gamma   90.00
#
_symmetry.space_group_name_H-M   'P 1'
#
loop_
_entity.id
_entity.type
_entity.pdbx_description
1 polymer ?
#
loop_
_entity_poly.entity_id
_entity_poly.type
_entity_poly.pdbx_seq_one_letter_code
_entity_poly.pdbx_strand_id
1 'polypeptide(L)'
;MPLFLRLSVPSTDGATEKSGQTAIAAANAKTGGSSKANEQRFFRVPFIRLNEQNCDTKGEQKKRAWWYAHFDGKWIARQMEIHPDREAVLLVAGVDDMNMCELSFDETGLASKKDTEILELDFEQEWNKHGGRKYLRAHDRQISSKSVLESLKKRH
;
A
#
# COMPACT_ATOMS: atom_id res chain seq x y z
N MET A 1 9.43 -8.44 10.56
CA MET A 1 9.94 -7.61 9.45
C MET A 1 9.39 -8.14 8.12
N PRO A 2 8.38 -7.49 7.54
CA PRO A 2 7.88 -7.87 6.22
C PRO A 2 9.01 -7.79 5.18
N LEU A 3 9.24 -8.89 4.45
CA LEU A 3 10.31 -8.96 3.44
C LEU A 3 10.17 -7.93 2.30
N PHE A 4 8.98 -7.36 2.08
CA PHE A 4 8.70 -6.43 0.98
C PHE A 4 9.23 -5.02 1.21
N LEU A 5 9.57 -4.65 2.45
CA LEU A 5 10.11 -3.31 2.72
C LEU A 5 11.57 -3.15 2.28
N ARG A 6 12.19 -4.23 1.81
CA ARG A 6 13.50 -4.18 1.13
C ARG A 6 13.35 -3.75 -0.34
N LEU A 7 12.46 -2.80 -0.60
CA LEU A 7 12.38 -2.09 -1.87
C LEU A 7 13.63 -1.22 -2.01
N SER A 8 14.63 -1.81 -2.66
CA SER A 8 15.70 -1.20 -3.44
C SER A 8 15.88 0.29 -3.17
N VAL A 9 16.72 0.61 -2.20
CA VAL A 9 17.33 1.94 -2.08
C VAL A 9 18.29 2.06 -3.28
N PRO A 10 18.07 2.96 -4.25
CA PRO A 10 19.16 3.35 -5.11
C PRO A 10 20.16 4.11 -4.23
N SER A 11 21.31 3.49 -3.97
CA SER A 11 22.45 4.17 -3.36
C SER A 11 22.90 5.26 -4.34
N THR A 12 22.55 6.51 -4.08
CA THR A 12 23.16 7.66 -4.76
C THR A 12 24.05 8.37 -3.75
N ASP A 13 25.31 7.94 -3.72
CA ASP A 13 26.41 8.79 -3.25
C ASP A 13 26.52 9.99 -4.20
N GLY A 14 26.50 11.21 -3.65
CA GLY A 14 26.55 12.42 -4.45
C GLY A 14 26.41 13.70 -3.64
N ALA A 15 27.41 13.99 -2.82
CA ALA A 15 27.59 15.30 -2.20
C ALA A 15 27.82 16.38 -3.27
N THR A 16 27.12 17.52 -3.17
CA THR A 16 27.64 18.87 -3.47
C THR A 16 26.65 19.92 -2.97
N GLU A 17 27.14 20.77 -2.06
CA GLU A 17 26.50 21.99 -1.54
C GLU A 17 26.36 23.07 -2.65
N LYS A 18 25.28 23.87 -2.62
CA LYS A 18 25.38 25.35 -2.71
C LYS A 18 24.05 26.10 -2.53
N SER A 19 24.16 27.12 -1.67
CA SER A 19 23.38 28.34 -1.42
C SER A 19 22.44 28.87 -2.52
N GLY A 20 21.31 29.47 -2.09
CA GLY A 20 20.53 30.41 -2.91
C GLY A 20 19.17 30.81 -2.31
N GLN A 21 19.12 31.98 -1.67
CA GLN A 21 17.88 32.69 -1.30
C GLN A 21 17.15 33.24 -2.56
N THR A 22 15.82 33.20 -2.61
CA THR A 22 14.91 34.35 -2.81
C THR A 22 13.45 33.93 -3.07
N ALA A 23 12.52 34.74 -2.57
CA ALA A 23 11.07 34.55 -2.57
C ALA A 23 10.39 34.98 -3.88
N ILE A 24 9.26 34.36 -4.23
CA ILE A 24 8.11 35.00 -4.90
C ILE A 24 6.79 34.25 -4.59
N ALA A 25 5.70 35.01 -4.67
CA ALA A 25 4.45 34.85 -3.94
C ALA A 25 3.34 34.06 -4.64
N ALA A 26 2.38 33.66 -3.80
CA ALA A 26 0.94 33.54 -4.03
C ALA A 26 0.42 32.54 -5.09
N ALA A 27 -0.10 31.41 -4.60
CA ALA A 27 -1.29 30.79 -5.18
C ALA A 27 -2.19 30.23 -4.07
N ASN A 28 -3.43 30.68 -4.11
CA ASN A 28 -4.58 30.37 -3.28
C ASN A 28 -4.83 28.86 -3.16
N ALA A 29 -4.83 28.33 -1.92
CA ALA A 29 -5.47 27.07 -1.59
C ALA A 29 -6.23 27.19 -0.27
N LYS A 30 -7.39 27.84 -0.33
CA LYS A 30 -8.50 27.49 0.56
C LYS A 30 -8.99 26.10 0.15
N THR A 31 -8.59 25.08 0.90
CA THR A 31 -9.36 23.84 1.01
C THR A 31 -9.28 23.42 2.45
N GLY A 32 -10.45 23.33 3.08
CA GLY A 32 -10.61 23.20 4.52
C GLY A 32 -9.83 22.02 5.08
N GLY A 33 -9.10 22.29 6.17
CA GLY A 33 -8.62 21.26 7.07
C GLY A 33 -9.81 20.59 7.76
N SER A 34 -10.46 19.67 7.06
CA SER A 34 -11.09 18.53 7.72
C SER A 34 -9.94 17.61 8.11
N SER A 35 -9.84 17.27 9.38
CA SER A 35 -8.79 16.43 9.95
C SER A 35 -8.54 15.22 9.04
N LYS A 36 -7.35 15.13 8.43
CA LYS A 36 -6.88 14.01 7.59
C LYS A 36 -6.74 12.67 8.35
N ALA A 37 -7.49 12.49 9.43
CA ALA A 37 -7.40 11.32 10.30
C ALA A 37 -7.93 10.04 9.64
N ASN A 38 -8.75 10.13 8.58
CA ASN A 38 -9.41 9.00 7.93
C ASN A 38 -9.31 9.06 6.39
N GLU A 39 -8.25 9.62 5.83
CA GLU A 39 -8.05 9.60 4.37
C GLU A 39 -7.78 8.16 3.92
N GLN A 40 -8.64 7.63 3.02
CA GLN A 40 -8.50 6.27 2.51
C GLN A 40 -7.56 6.29 1.31
N ARG A 41 -6.41 5.62 1.42
CA ARG A 41 -5.40 5.62 0.36
C ARG A 41 -5.03 4.21 -0.05
N PHE A 42 -4.96 3.97 -1.35
CA PHE A 42 -4.76 2.64 -1.92
C PHE A 42 -3.50 2.63 -2.77
N PHE A 43 -2.67 1.62 -2.59
CA PHE A 43 -1.40 1.49 -3.29
C PHE A 43 -1.25 0.12 -3.90
N ARG A 44 -0.54 0.06 -5.03
CA ARG A 44 -0.10 -1.14 -5.71
C ARG A 44 1.39 -1.01 -6.05
N VAL A 45 2.18 -1.94 -5.53
CA VAL A 45 3.63 -1.97 -5.73
C VAL A 45 4.05 -3.35 -6.25
N PRO A 46 4.73 -3.44 -7.40
CA PRO A 46 5.33 -4.69 -7.84
C PRO A 46 6.57 -5.02 -6.98
N PHE A 47 6.76 -6.30 -6.63
CA PHE A 47 7.96 -6.76 -5.92
C PHE A 47 8.47 -8.10 -6.47
N ILE A 48 9.75 -8.36 -6.22
CA ILE A 48 10.46 -9.59 -6.61
C ILE A 48 10.95 -10.25 -5.32
N ARG A 49 10.77 -11.57 -5.18
CA ARG A 49 11.35 -12.28 -4.03
C ARG A 49 12.87 -12.37 -4.20
N LEU A 50 13.60 -12.16 -3.11
CA LEU A 50 15.06 -12.24 -3.12
C LEU A 50 15.59 -13.61 -3.60
N ASN A 51 14.85 -14.69 -3.34
CA ASN A 51 15.18 -16.04 -3.84
C ASN A 51 15.05 -16.21 -5.38
N GLU A 52 14.38 -15.28 -6.05
CA GLU A 52 14.09 -15.31 -7.49
C GLU A 52 14.91 -14.24 -8.25
N GLN A 53 15.79 -13.51 -7.54
CA GLN A 53 16.62 -12.44 -8.09
C GLN A 53 17.71 -12.93 -9.07
N ASN A 54 17.87 -14.25 -9.21
CA ASN A 54 18.87 -14.90 -10.06
C ASN A 54 18.26 -15.53 -11.34
N CYS A 55 17.03 -15.15 -11.71
CA CYS A 55 16.35 -15.69 -12.90
C CYS A 55 16.34 -14.66 -14.05
N ASP A 56 17.27 -14.83 -15.00
CA ASP A 56 17.51 -14.04 -16.23
C ASP A 56 16.32 -13.22 -16.84
N THR A 57 16.41 -11.90 -16.68
CA THR A 57 16.18 -10.72 -17.57
C THR A 57 15.37 -10.76 -18.90
N LYS A 58 14.72 -11.85 -19.31
CA LYS A 58 13.83 -11.83 -20.51
C LYS A 58 12.43 -12.42 -20.32
N GLY A 59 12.17 -13.14 -19.21
CA GLY A 59 10.84 -13.67 -18.85
C GLY A 59 10.19 -13.03 -17.60
N GLU A 60 10.86 -12.06 -17.00
CA GLU A 60 10.65 -11.58 -15.61
C GLU A 60 9.28 -10.96 -15.30
N GLN A 61 8.54 -10.43 -16.29
CA GLN A 61 7.23 -9.82 -16.03
C GLN A 61 6.21 -10.85 -15.49
N LYS A 62 6.36 -12.15 -15.83
CA LYS A 62 5.43 -13.20 -15.40
C LYS A 62 5.64 -13.68 -13.96
N LYS A 63 6.80 -13.40 -13.36
CA LYS A 63 7.12 -13.83 -11.98
C LYS A 63 7.00 -12.73 -10.93
N ARG A 64 6.68 -11.50 -11.35
CA ARG A 64 6.53 -10.37 -10.44
C ARG A 64 5.30 -10.56 -9.57
N ALA A 65 5.50 -10.53 -8.26
CA ALA A 65 4.43 -10.49 -7.29
C ALA A 65 3.91 -9.05 -7.16
N TRP A 66 2.65 -8.91 -6.79
CA TRP A 66 2.02 -7.61 -6.58
C TRP A 66 1.63 -7.47 -5.13
N TRP A 67 1.98 -6.32 -4.56
CA TRP A 67 1.61 -5.95 -3.21
C TRP A 67 0.59 -4.82 -3.26
N TYR A 68 -0.54 -5.01 -2.61
CA TYR A 68 -1.62 -4.06 -2.51
C TYR A 68 -1.78 -3.66 -1.05
N ALA A 69 -1.91 -2.36 -0.80
CA ALA A 69 -2.08 -1.83 0.54
C ALA A 69 -3.19 -0.78 0.58
N HIS A 70 -4.03 -0.89 1.59
CA HIS A 70 -5.06 0.08 1.92
C HIS A 70 -4.74 0.71 3.26
N PHE A 71 -4.47 2.01 3.24
CA PHE A 71 -4.24 2.82 4.43
C PHE A 71 -5.54 3.53 4.83
N ASP A 72 -5.90 3.40 6.10
CA ASP A 72 -6.95 4.15 6.77
C ASP A 72 -6.26 5.24 7.60
N GLY A 73 -6.09 6.42 6.99
CA GLY A 73 -5.28 7.49 7.55
C GLY A 73 -3.79 7.11 7.60
N LYS A 74 -3.23 7.03 8.82
CA LYS A 74 -1.80 6.76 9.03
C LYS A 74 -1.44 5.27 8.97
N TRP A 75 -2.42 4.40 9.24
CA TRP A 75 -2.20 2.97 9.46
C TRP A 75 -2.75 2.12 8.35
N ILE A 76 -2.11 0.98 8.10
CA ILE A 76 -2.61 0.02 7.13
C ILE A 76 -3.83 -0.73 7.70
N ALA A 77 -4.91 -0.75 6.94
CA ALA A 77 -6.16 -1.40 7.32
C ALA A 77 -6.37 -2.73 6.59
N ARG A 78 -5.90 -2.84 5.35
CA ARG A 78 -5.90 -4.10 4.58
C ARG A 78 -4.62 -4.21 3.77
N GLN A 79 -4.14 -5.44 3.63
CA GLN A 79 -2.99 -5.77 2.81
C GLN A 79 -3.30 -7.02 1.99
N MET A 80 -2.85 -7.04 0.75
CA MET A 80 -2.99 -8.19 -0.14
C MET A 80 -1.71 -8.41 -0.93
N GLU A 81 -1.21 -9.66 -0.92
CA GLU A 81 -0.05 -10.07 -1.69
C GLU A 81 -0.46 -11.10 -2.73
N ILE A 82 -0.31 -10.75 -4.00
CA ILE A 82 -0.62 -11.63 -5.12
C ILE A 82 0.68 -12.18 -5.66
N HIS A 83 0.72 -13.50 -5.78
CA HIS A 83 1.85 -14.21 -6.33
C HIS A 83 1.41 -15.02 -7.55
N PRO A 84 2.30 -15.19 -8.53
CA PRO A 84 2.01 -16.05 -9.68
C PRO A 84 1.98 -17.53 -9.30
N ASP A 85 2.77 -17.94 -8.31
CA ASP A 85 3.00 -19.36 -7.98
C ASP A 85 2.32 -19.82 -6.67
N ARG A 86 1.65 -18.91 -5.93
CA ARG A 86 0.93 -19.25 -4.70
C ARG A 86 -0.40 -18.50 -4.62
N GLU A 87 -1.28 -18.98 -3.75
CA GLU A 87 -2.53 -18.27 -3.45
C GLU A 87 -2.27 -16.86 -2.92
N ALA A 88 -3.21 -15.96 -3.22
CA ALA A 88 -3.16 -14.59 -2.73
C ALA A 88 -3.25 -14.58 -1.21
N VAL A 89 -2.37 -13.80 -0.59
CA VAL A 89 -2.34 -13.61 0.86
C VAL A 89 -3.19 -12.38 1.17
N LEU A 90 -4.25 -12.57 1.95
CA LEU A 90 -5.15 -11.49 2.36
C LEU A 90 -4.98 -11.25 3.86
N LEU A 91 -4.72 -10.02 4.24
CA LEU A 91 -4.42 -9.63 5.62
C LEU A 91 -5.26 -8.40 5.99
N VAL A 92 -5.81 -8.39 7.20
CA VAL A 92 -6.68 -7.31 7.69
C VAL A 92 -6.30 -6.89 9.09
N ALA A 93 -6.33 -5.58 9.34
CA ALA A 93 -6.01 -5.01 10.65
C ALA A 93 -6.98 -5.51 11.74
N GLY A 94 -6.41 -5.85 12.89
CA GLY A 94 -7.05 -6.50 14.04
C GLY A 94 -7.01 -8.03 13.99
N VAL A 95 -6.92 -8.63 12.80
CA VAL A 95 -6.85 -10.09 12.60
C VAL A 95 -5.41 -10.54 12.40
N ASP A 96 -4.72 -9.85 11.49
CA ASP A 96 -3.43 -10.26 10.94
C ASP A 96 -2.30 -9.28 11.32
N ASP A 97 -2.47 -8.53 12.41
CA ASP A 97 -1.56 -7.44 12.79
C ASP A 97 -0.09 -7.88 12.86
N MET A 98 0.18 -9.09 13.38
CA MET A 98 1.54 -9.65 13.45
C MET A 98 2.17 -9.93 12.07
N ASN A 99 1.37 -10.07 11.02
CA ASN A 99 1.79 -10.36 9.66
C ASN A 99 1.70 -9.13 8.74
N MET A 100 1.14 -8.02 9.20
CA MET A 100 0.98 -6.78 8.44
C MET A 100 2.17 -5.83 8.58
N CYS A 101 2.23 -4.84 7.69
CA CYS A 101 3.24 -3.79 7.78
C CYS A 101 3.08 -2.98 9.08
N GLU A 102 4.10 -2.98 9.94
CA GLU A 102 4.13 -2.16 11.16
C GLU A 102 4.43 -0.68 10.89
N LEU A 103 4.87 -0.35 9.68
CA LEU A 103 5.26 1.01 9.33
C LEU A 103 4.08 1.87 8.93
N SER A 104 4.13 3.12 9.36
CA SER A 104 3.12 4.11 8.99
C SER A 104 3.26 4.58 7.55
N PHE A 105 2.18 5.17 7.03
CA PHE A 105 2.12 5.68 5.66
C PHE A 105 3.35 6.51 5.26
N ASP A 106 3.76 7.47 6.10
CA ASP A 106 4.91 8.35 5.84
C ASP A 106 6.26 7.60 5.86
N GLU A 107 6.39 6.56 6.70
CA GLU A 107 7.61 5.77 6.86
C GLU A 107 7.83 4.76 5.72
N THR A 108 6.76 4.30 5.07
CA THR A 108 6.86 3.37 3.94
C THR A 108 7.45 3.99 2.67
N GLY A 109 7.55 5.33 2.60
CA GLY A 109 8.03 6.04 1.41
C GLY A 109 7.08 5.97 0.21
N LEU A 110 5.88 5.39 0.38
CA LEU A 110 4.84 5.34 -0.66
C LEU A 110 4.34 6.74 -1.02
N ALA A 111 4.36 7.67 -0.06
CA ALA A 111 3.99 9.08 -0.25
C ALA A 111 4.78 9.77 -1.37
N SER A 112 6.03 9.36 -1.62
CA SER A 112 6.87 9.95 -2.66
C SER A 112 6.67 9.33 -4.04
N LYS A 113 6.02 8.17 -4.15
CA LYS A 113 5.85 7.41 -5.41
C LYS A 113 4.42 7.50 -5.93
N LYS A 114 4.13 8.59 -6.66
CA LYS A 114 2.79 8.84 -7.24
C LYS A 114 2.28 7.72 -8.15
N ASP A 115 3.18 7.02 -8.85
CA ASP A 115 2.81 5.93 -9.77
C ASP A 115 2.35 4.63 -9.07
N THR A 116 2.35 4.61 -7.74
CA THR A 116 1.91 3.46 -6.95
C THR A 116 0.51 3.62 -6.38
N GLU A 117 -0.03 4.83 -6.34
CA GLU A 117 -1.38 5.09 -5.84
C GLU A 117 -2.41 4.62 -6.88
N ILE A 118 -3.39 3.83 -6.44
CA ILE A 118 -4.47 3.28 -7.27
C ILE A 118 -5.83 3.73 -6.74
N LEU A 119 -6.89 3.54 -7.52
CA LEU A 119 -8.24 3.85 -7.09
C LEU A 119 -8.78 2.79 -6.12
N GLU A 120 -9.69 3.18 -5.23
CA GLU A 120 -10.44 2.27 -4.35
C GLU A 120 -11.09 1.14 -5.16
N LEU A 121 -11.67 1.47 -6.32
CA LEU A 121 -12.35 0.51 -7.18
C LEU A 121 -11.40 -0.59 -7.68
N ASP A 122 -10.17 -0.22 -8.09
CA ASP A 122 -9.19 -1.19 -8.58
C ASP A 122 -8.75 -2.13 -7.46
N PHE A 123 -8.57 -1.59 -6.25
CA PHE A 123 -8.26 -2.38 -5.07
C PHE A 123 -9.39 -3.33 -4.71
N GLU A 124 -10.64 -2.84 -4.65
CA GLU A 124 -11.81 -3.63 -4.30
C GLU A 124 -12.08 -4.74 -5.32
N GLN A 125 -11.88 -4.48 -6.62
CA GLN A 125 -12.01 -5.52 -7.65
C GLN A 125 -11.05 -6.67 -7.41
N GLU A 126 -9.77 -6.37 -7.19
CA GLU A 126 -8.77 -7.42 -6.99
C GLU A 126 -8.95 -8.11 -5.62
N TRP A 127 -9.27 -7.36 -4.55
CA TRP A 127 -9.61 -7.91 -3.24
C TRP A 127 -10.77 -8.91 -3.33
N ASN A 128 -11.82 -8.55 -4.05
CA ASN A 128 -13.01 -9.40 -4.20
C ASN A 128 -12.75 -10.62 -5.07
N LYS A 129 -11.94 -10.48 -6.11
CA LYS A 129 -11.52 -11.58 -6.99
C LYS A 129 -10.79 -12.69 -6.24
N HIS A 130 -9.98 -12.35 -5.24
CA HIS A 130 -9.28 -13.32 -4.38
C HIS A 130 -10.08 -13.75 -3.14
N GLY A 131 -11.38 -13.41 -3.07
CA GLY A 131 -12.25 -13.84 -1.98
C GLY A 131 -12.19 -12.97 -0.73
N GLY A 132 -11.61 -11.77 -0.80
CA GLY A 132 -11.49 -10.84 0.31
C GLY A 132 -12.81 -10.46 0.96
N ARG A 133 -13.91 -10.35 0.21
CA ARG A 133 -15.26 -10.17 0.80
C ARG A 133 -15.70 -11.33 1.69
N LYS A 134 -15.32 -12.57 1.37
CA LYS A 134 -15.61 -13.73 2.23
C LYS A 134 -14.72 -13.69 3.47
N TYR A 135 -13.45 -13.33 3.30
CA TYR A 135 -12.50 -13.18 4.41
C TYR A 135 -12.95 -12.12 5.42
N LEU A 136 -13.37 -10.94 4.94
CA LEU A 136 -13.89 -9.87 5.78
C LEU A 136 -15.16 -10.27 6.55
N ARG A 137 -16.06 -11.04 5.93
CA ARG A 137 -17.26 -11.55 6.63
C ARG A 137 -16.93 -12.59 7.69
N ALA A 138 -15.90 -13.40 7.48
CA ALA A 138 -15.50 -14.43 8.43
C ALA A 138 -14.87 -13.81 9.70
N HIS A 139 -14.23 -12.65 9.56
CA HIS A 139 -13.48 -12.01 10.65
C HIS A 139 -14.06 -10.65 11.07
N ASP A 140 -15.30 -10.33 10.71
CA ASP A 140 -15.93 -9.01 10.91
C ASP A 140 -15.86 -8.52 12.37
N ARG A 141 -15.93 -9.44 13.34
CA ARG A 141 -15.84 -9.12 14.77
C ARG A 141 -14.44 -8.74 15.27
N GLN A 142 -13.41 -9.12 14.53
CA GLN A 142 -12.00 -8.90 14.90
C GLN A 142 -11.37 -7.72 14.16
N ILE A 143 -12.01 -7.25 13.08
CA ILE A 143 -11.51 -6.13 12.29
C ILE A 143 -11.54 -4.84 13.11
N SER A 144 -10.40 -4.17 13.19
CA SER A 144 -10.25 -2.93 13.96
C SER A 144 -10.59 -1.67 13.14
N SER A 145 -10.44 -1.70 11.82
CA SER A 145 -10.75 -0.56 10.95
C SER A 145 -12.24 -0.42 10.66
N LYS A 146 -12.79 0.75 10.99
CA LYS A 146 -14.20 1.08 10.72
C LYS A 146 -14.50 1.21 9.23
N SER A 147 -13.58 1.79 8.46
CA SER A 147 -13.72 1.94 7.00
C SER A 147 -13.88 0.58 6.32
N VAL A 148 -13.11 -0.42 6.76
CA VAL A 148 -13.18 -1.80 6.25
C VAL A 148 -14.52 -2.46 6.59
N LEU A 149 -15.04 -2.23 7.79
CA LEU A 149 -16.37 -2.73 8.17
C LEU A 149 -17.49 -2.02 7.40
N GLU A 150 -17.32 -0.75 7.07
CA GLU A 150 -18.27 0.03 6.30
C GLU A 150 -18.30 -0.41 4.83
N SER A 151 -17.14 -0.69 4.22
CA SER A 151 -17.07 -1.20 2.85
C SER A 151 -17.81 -2.53 2.69
N LEU A 152 -17.85 -3.36 3.74
CA LEU A 152 -18.62 -4.61 3.75
C LEU A 152 -20.15 -4.38 3.70
N LYS A 153 -20.63 -3.27 4.26
CA LYS A 153 -22.06 -2.91 4.32
C LYS A 153 -22.55 -2.22 3.05
N LYS A 154 -21.66 -1.61 2.27
CA LYS A 154 -21.99 -1.00 0.97
C LYS A 154 -22.46 -2.12 0.02
N ARG A 155 -23.78 -2.21 -0.17
CA ARG A 155 -24.37 -3.05 -1.21
C ARG A 155 -24.15 -2.34 -2.55
N HIS A 156 -23.28 -2.89 -3.38
CA HIS A 156 -23.11 -2.51 -4.78
C HIS A 156 -24.23 -3.10 -5.63
#